data_AF-V9FRJ1-F1
#
_entry.id   AF-V9FRJ1-F1
#
_cell.length_a   1.000
_cell.length_b   1.000
_cell.length_c   1.000
_cell.angle_alpha   90.00
_cell.angle_beta   90.00
_cell.angle_gamma   90.00
#
_symmetry.space_group_name_H-M   'P 1'
#
loop_
_entity.id
_entity.type
_entity.pdbx_description
1 polymer ?
#
loop_
_entity_poly.entity_id
_entity_poly.type
_entity_poly.pdbx_seq_one_letter_code
_entity_poly.pdbx_strand_id
1 'polypeptide(L)'
;QQHDRQSAMHEQQQDIMQQTEEHRRFLEEQFRLLKAAEEAVGLQGKRLESLVEAVQPHLQARWGAFEQGAAPPSGNRSSETPVTVAAGTSQPVPPIYRGSSKKEKHDFMDSYAISTRRIKALNQGTQASIFVMPLSACIEQSTMVRICGFELFKDERDVTEREWKNYFLSAHIPDHTVYKTLEREVKSLCMNIELQDAESRLSRLMADYTLSWID
;
A
#
# COMPACT_ATOMS: atom_id res chain seq x y z
N GLN A 1 -41.54 -1.99 -69.45
CA GLN A 1 -41.69 -0.84 -68.53
C GLN A 1 -42.40 -1.18 -67.23
N GLN A 2 -43.66 -1.67 -67.22
CA GLN A 2 -44.36 -2.01 -65.96
C GLN A 2 -43.73 -3.23 -65.26
N HIS A 3 -43.37 -4.26 -66.03
CA HIS A 3 -42.76 -5.49 -65.53
C HIS A 3 -41.36 -5.25 -64.97
N ASP A 4 -40.53 -4.44 -65.66
CA ASP A 4 -39.18 -4.10 -65.21
C ASP A 4 -39.18 -3.33 -63.88
N ARG A 5 -40.18 -2.46 -63.65
CA ARG A 5 -40.35 -1.75 -62.37
C ARG A 5 -40.76 -2.68 -61.23
N GLN A 6 -41.56 -3.71 -61.52
CA GLN A 6 -41.95 -4.70 -60.52
C GLN A 6 -40.77 -5.60 -60.14
N SER A 7 -39.94 -5.98 -61.12
CA SER A 7 -38.73 -6.77 -60.87
C SER A 7 -37.71 -5.98 -60.03
N ALA A 8 -37.46 -4.71 -60.35
CA ALA A 8 -36.54 -3.87 -59.59
C ALA A 8 -36.99 -3.64 -58.13
N MET A 9 -38.29 -3.45 -57.91
CA MET A 9 -38.87 -3.37 -56.56
C MET A 9 -38.69 -4.66 -55.75
N HIS A 10 -38.84 -5.81 -56.40
CA HIS A 10 -38.68 -7.11 -55.74
C HIS A 10 -37.22 -7.39 -55.39
N GLU A 11 -36.30 -7.04 -56.28
CA GLU A 11 -34.85 -7.17 -56.07
C GLU A 11 -34.39 -6.26 -54.92
N GLN A 12 -34.84 -5.00 -54.91
CA GLN A 12 -34.58 -4.08 -53.80
C GLN A 12 -35.13 -4.60 -52.47
N GLN A 13 -36.29 -5.24 -52.48
CA GLN A 13 -36.88 -5.81 -51.27
C GLN A 13 -36.11 -7.03 -50.77
N GLN A 14 -35.55 -7.85 -51.67
CA GLN A 14 -34.68 -8.96 -51.32
C GLN A 14 -33.35 -8.48 -50.72
N ASP A 15 -32.73 -7.45 -51.31
CA ASP A 15 -31.50 -6.86 -50.78
C ASP A 15 -31.68 -6.30 -49.37
N ILE A 16 -32.79 -5.59 -49.13
CA ILE A 16 -33.10 -5.06 -47.79
C ILE A 16 -33.28 -6.20 -46.77
N MET A 17 -33.97 -7.28 -47.14
CA MET A 17 -34.11 -8.43 -46.25
C MET A 17 -32.76 -9.09 -45.95
N GLN A 18 -31.90 -9.19 -46.95
CA GLN A 18 -30.59 -9.82 -46.82
C GLN A 18 -29.67 -8.98 -45.91
N GLN A 19 -29.64 -7.66 -46.10
CA GLN A 19 -28.90 -6.76 -45.20
C GLN A 19 -29.44 -6.78 -43.76
N THR A 20 -30.76 -6.86 -43.59
CA THR A 20 -31.36 -6.91 -42.26
C THR A 20 -30.97 -8.20 -41.52
N GLU A 21 -30.94 -9.32 -42.24
CA GLU A 21 -30.54 -10.62 -41.72
C GLU A 21 -29.04 -10.66 -41.36
N GLU A 22 -28.20 -10.05 -42.19
CA GLU A 22 -26.76 -9.90 -41.91
C GLU A 22 -26.51 -9.04 -40.66
N HIS A 23 -27.20 -7.90 -40.55
CA HIS A 23 -27.15 -7.05 -39.36
C HIS A 23 -27.63 -7.80 -38.11
N ARG A 24 -28.71 -8.57 -38.21
CA ARG A 24 -29.23 -9.39 -37.11
C ARG A 24 -28.19 -10.40 -36.64
N ARG A 25 -27.57 -11.13 -37.55
CA ARG A 25 -26.51 -12.11 -37.23
C ARG A 25 -25.29 -11.45 -36.61
N PHE A 26 -24.90 -10.29 -37.11
CA PHE A 26 -23.79 -9.52 -36.53
C PHE A 26 -24.08 -9.12 -35.08
N LEU A 27 -25.27 -8.57 -34.81
CA LEU A 27 -25.67 -8.21 -33.45
C LEU A 27 -25.74 -9.42 -32.50
N GLU A 28 -26.22 -10.57 -32.99
CA GLU A 28 -26.25 -11.81 -32.20
C GLU A 28 -24.85 -12.29 -31.82
N GLU A 29 -23.89 -12.19 -32.74
CA GLU A 29 -22.50 -12.56 -32.46
C GLU A 29 -21.85 -11.58 -31.47
N GLN A 30 -22.08 -10.27 -31.63
CA GLN A 30 -21.61 -9.27 -30.67
C GLN A 30 -22.20 -9.49 -29.27
N PHE A 31 -23.49 -9.81 -29.19
CA PHE A 31 -24.15 -10.10 -27.92
C PHE A 31 -23.59 -11.39 -27.27
N ARG A 32 -23.30 -12.41 -28.06
CA ARG A 32 -22.67 -13.65 -27.57
C ARG A 32 -21.28 -13.37 -26.98
N LEU A 33 -20.46 -12.61 -27.68
CA LEU A 33 -19.12 -12.23 -27.21
C LEU A 33 -19.19 -11.38 -25.93
N LEU A 34 -20.10 -10.42 -25.88
CA LEU A 34 -20.31 -9.59 -24.70
C LEU A 34 -20.71 -10.42 -23.47
N LYS A 35 -21.60 -11.42 -23.67
CA LYS A 35 -22.04 -12.31 -22.59
C LYS A 35 -20.91 -13.22 -22.08
N ALA A 36 -20.07 -13.72 -22.97
CA ALA A 36 -18.88 -14.49 -22.57
C ALA A 36 -17.86 -13.63 -21.80
N ALA A 37 -17.70 -12.36 -22.19
CA ALA A 37 -16.86 -11.41 -21.45
C ALA A 37 -17.44 -11.09 -20.06
N GLU A 38 -18.75 -10.88 -19.95
CA GLU A 38 -19.45 -10.69 -18.68
C GLU A 38 -19.25 -11.88 -17.73
N GLU A 39 -19.41 -13.11 -18.23
CA GLU A 39 -19.17 -14.33 -17.45
C GLU A 39 -17.71 -14.45 -16.98
N ALA A 40 -16.74 -14.13 -17.85
CA ALA A 40 -15.33 -14.14 -17.51
C ALA A 40 -14.96 -13.10 -16.44
N VAL A 41 -15.55 -11.90 -16.54
CA VAL A 41 -15.40 -10.84 -15.52
C VAL A 41 -16.06 -11.26 -14.20
N GLY A 42 -17.24 -11.89 -14.24
CA GLY A 42 -17.90 -12.44 -13.06
C GLY A 42 -17.07 -13.53 -12.37
N LEU A 43 -16.39 -14.38 -13.13
CA LEU A 43 -15.42 -15.36 -12.61
C LEU A 43 -14.21 -14.70 -11.96
N GLN A 44 -13.68 -13.62 -12.56
CA GLN A 44 -12.61 -12.84 -11.93
C GLN A 44 -13.08 -12.15 -10.64
N GLY A 45 -14.29 -11.59 -10.62
CA GLY A 45 -14.90 -10.97 -9.44
C GLY A 45 -14.99 -11.95 -8.26
N LYS A 46 -15.52 -13.15 -8.50
CA LYS A 46 -15.58 -14.21 -7.47
C LYS A 46 -14.21 -14.62 -6.95
N ARG A 47 -13.19 -14.64 -7.81
CA ARG A 47 -11.80 -14.95 -7.42
C ARG A 47 -11.21 -13.82 -6.56
N LEU A 48 -11.54 -12.56 -6.88
CA LEU A 48 -11.13 -11.40 -6.10
C LEU A 48 -11.81 -11.38 -4.73
N GLU A 49 -13.11 -11.63 -4.67
CA GLU A 49 -13.87 -11.76 -3.40
C GLU A 49 -13.29 -12.84 -2.51
N SER A 50 -12.99 -14.03 -3.08
CA SER A 50 -12.34 -15.12 -2.34
C SER A 50 -10.94 -14.73 -1.82
N LEU A 51 -10.19 -13.93 -2.58
CA LEU A 51 -8.88 -13.42 -2.14
C LEU A 51 -9.03 -12.40 -1.01
N VAL A 52 -10.04 -11.53 -1.10
CA VAL A 52 -10.36 -10.55 -0.05
C VAL A 52 -10.76 -11.27 1.24
N GLU A 53 -11.66 -12.26 1.17
CA GLU A 53 -12.05 -13.07 2.33
C GLU A 53 -10.86 -13.84 2.94
N ALA A 54 -9.96 -14.37 2.11
CA ALA A 54 -8.77 -15.08 2.59
C ALA A 54 -7.78 -14.16 3.34
N VAL A 55 -7.71 -12.88 2.94
CA VAL A 55 -6.81 -11.89 3.54
C VAL A 55 -7.49 -11.13 4.70
N GLN A 56 -8.82 -11.14 4.78
CA GLN A 56 -9.62 -10.43 5.78
C GLN A 56 -9.25 -10.75 7.24
N PRO A 57 -8.99 -12.02 7.66
CA PRO A 57 -8.54 -12.31 9.02
C PRO A 57 -7.16 -11.72 9.33
N HIS A 58 -6.25 -11.70 8.35
CA HIS A 58 -4.92 -11.09 8.49
C HIS A 58 -4.99 -9.57 8.55
N LEU A 59 -5.87 -8.95 7.75
CA LEU A 59 -6.13 -7.51 7.80
C LEU A 59 -6.80 -7.13 9.14
N GLN A 60 -7.78 -7.88 9.61
CA GLN A 60 -8.47 -7.58 10.87
C GLN A 60 -7.59 -7.79 12.10
N ALA A 61 -6.69 -8.79 12.10
CA ALA A 61 -5.66 -8.93 13.12
C ALA A 61 -4.62 -7.79 13.10
N ARG A 62 -4.33 -7.24 11.91
CA ARG A 62 -3.35 -6.17 11.69
C ARG A 62 -3.88 -4.76 11.97
N TRP A 63 -5.17 -4.51 11.72
CA TRP A 63 -5.82 -3.20 11.88
C TRP A 63 -6.74 -3.10 13.11
N GLY A 64 -7.21 -4.22 13.67
CA GLY A 64 -8.05 -4.24 14.88
C GLY A 64 -7.39 -3.67 16.14
N ALA A 65 -6.06 -3.50 16.13
CA ALA A 65 -5.32 -2.79 17.18
C ALA A 65 -5.61 -1.27 17.22
N PHE A 66 -6.22 -0.70 16.17
CA PHE A 66 -6.63 0.71 16.13
C PHE A 66 -8.02 0.96 16.72
N GLU A 67 -8.91 -0.04 16.80
CA GLU A 67 -10.26 0.14 17.36
C GLU A 67 -10.31 -0.03 18.88
N GLN A 68 -9.46 -0.88 19.45
CA GLN A 68 -9.30 -0.98 20.89
C GLN A 68 -8.24 0.01 21.35
N GLY A 69 -8.68 1.22 21.72
CA GLY A 69 -7.87 2.15 22.51
C GLY A 69 -7.35 1.43 23.76
N ALA A 70 -6.11 0.92 23.69
CA ALA A 70 -5.54 0.10 24.74
C ALA A 70 -5.09 1.00 25.90
N ALA A 71 -6.03 1.24 26.81
CA ALA A 71 -5.69 1.41 28.22
C ALA A 71 -4.93 0.15 28.70
N PRO A 72 -3.88 0.29 29.53
CA PRO A 72 -3.12 -0.86 29.99
C PRO A 72 -3.97 -1.73 30.94
N PRO A 73 -3.90 -3.07 30.82
CA PRO A 73 -4.58 -3.96 31.75
C PRO A 73 -3.91 -3.93 33.12
N SER A 74 -4.66 -3.47 34.12
CA SER A 74 -4.35 -3.62 35.54
C SER A 74 -4.38 -5.11 35.91
N GLY A 75 -3.22 -5.71 36.19
CA GLY A 75 -3.10 -7.11 36.61
C GLY A 75 -1.95 -7.31 37.59
N ASN A 76 -2.31 -7.53 38.85
CA ASN A 76 -1.47 -7.72 40.04
C ASN A 76 -0.19 -8.54 39.81
N ARG A 77 0.95 -8.00 40.24
CA ARG A 77 2.14 -8.78 40.60
C ARG A 77 2.39 -8.69 42.09
N SER A 78 2.20 -9.83 42.76
CA SER A 78 2.62 -10.07 44.13
C SER A 78 4.14 -9.98 44.22
N SER A 79 4.57 -9.14 45.16
CA SER A 79 5.86 -9.02 45.82
C SER A 79 6.84 -10.19 45.72
N GLU A 80 8.08 -9.89 45.34
CA GLU A 80 9.28 -10.14 46.16
C GLU A 80 10.50 -9.38 45.59
N THR A 81 10.96 -8.37 46.35
CA THR A 81 12.30 -7.75 46.30
C THR A 81 12.75 -7.63 47.77
N PRO A 82 14.05 -7.50 48.14
CA PRO A 82 15.08 -6.85 47.34
C PRO A 82 16.53 -7.38 47.46
N VAL A 83 17.33 -7.15 46.42
CA VAL A 83 18.73 -6.71 46.64
C VAL A 83 18.94 -5.48 45.77
N THR A 84 18.99 -4.33 46.43
CA THR A 84 19.26 -3.03 45.84
C THR A 84 20.76 -2.92 45.57
N VAL A 85 21.17 -2.97 44.31
CA VAL A 85 22.42 -2.34 43.88
C VAL A 85 22.04 -1.11 43.06
N ALA A 86 22.10 0.05 43.73
CA ALA A 86 22.01 1.33 43.07
C ALA A 86 23.31 1.59 42.29
N ALA A 87 23.26 1.39 40.97
CA ALA A 87 24.19 1.98 40.03
C ALA A 87 23.37 2.57 38.88
N GLY A 88 23.12 3.88 38.95
CA GLY A 88 22.32 4.65 37.99
C GLY A 88 22.97 4.77 36.62
N THR A 89 23.03 3.68 35.86
CA THR A 89 23.27 3.71 34.43
C THR A 89 21.95 3.39 33.74
N SER A 90 21.26 4.41 33.24
CA SER A 90 20.14 4.22 32.33
C SER A 90 20.66 3.46 31.11
N GLN A 91 20.28 2.19 30.98
CA GLN A 91 20.63 1.38 29.83
C GLN A 91 20.18 2.13 28.56
N PRO A 92 21.01 2.23 27.51
CA PRO A 92 20.65 2.98 26.32
C PRO A 92 19.43 2.32 25.68
N VAL A 93 18.29 3.02 25.72
CA VAL A 93 17.07 2.55 25.07
C VAL A 93 17.26 2.75 23.57
N PRO A 94 17.08 1.71 22.74
CA PRO A 94 17.11 1.86 21.29
C PRO A 94 15.95 2.75 20.83
N PRO A 95 16.17 3.67 19.88
CA PRO A 95 15.09 4.48 19.33
C PRO A 95 14.10 3.60 18.56
N ILE A 96 12.83 4.03 18.48
CA ILE A 96 11.82 3.41 17.64
C ILE A 96 11.46 4.36 16.50
N TYR A 97 11.67 3.92 15.26
CA TYR A 97 11.30 4.67 14.07
C TYR A 97 9.81 4.54 13.78
N ARG A 98 9.15 5.69 13.60
CA ARG A 98 7.72 5.80 13.25
C ARG A 98 7.46 6.73 12.06
N GLY A 99 8.53 7.29 11.49
CA GLY A 99 8.45 8.37 10.52
C GLY A 99 8.25 7.90 9.08
N SER A 100 8.24 8.88 8.18
CA SER A 100 8.19 8.67 6.73
C SER A 100 9.07 9.63 5.94
N SER A 101 9.56 10.70 6.55
CA SER A 101 10.37 11.73 5.87
C SER A 101 11.87 11.40 5.89
N LYS A 102 12.62 11.99 4.93
CA LYS A 102 14.10 11.93 4.94
C LYS A 102 14.67 12.50 6.25
N LYS A 103 14.12 13.59 6.77
CA LYS A 103 14.54 14.20 8.05
C LYS A 103 14.39 13.20 9.21
N GLU A 104 13.25 12.55 9.33
CA GLU A 104 13.03 11.56 10.40
C GLU A 104 13.95 10.34 10.25
N LYS A 105 14.27 9.91 9.02
CA LYS A 105 15.26 8.85 8.78
C LYS A 105 16.65 9.26 9.31
N HIS A 106 17.07 10.51 9.12
CA HIS A 106 18.31 11.06 9.69
C HIS A 106 18.28 11.06 11.21
N ASP A 107 17.26 11.69 11.80
CA ASP A 107 17.15 11.86 13.26
C ASP A 107 17.14 10.49 13.97
N PHE A 108 16.51 9.49 13.35
CA PHE A 108 16.55 8.10 13.82
C PHE A 108 17.94 7.48 13.73
N MET A 109 18.64 7.59 12.61
CA MET A 109 19.98 7.01 12.45
C MET A 109 21.00 7.64 13.38
N ASP A 110 20.91 8.95 13.62
CA ASP A 110 21.75 9.65 14.59
C ASP A 110 21.50 9.11 16.01
N SER A 111 20.23 8.99 16.39
CA SER A 111 19.82 8.42 17.69
C SER A 111 20.27 6.96 17.84
N TYR A 112 20.13 6.16 16.79
CA TYR A 112 20.51 4.75 16.77
C TYR A 112 22.04 4.57 16.86
N ALA A 113 22.81 5.42 16.17
CA ALA A 113 24.27 5.44 16.25
C ALA A 113 24.74 5.82 17.67
N ILE A 114 24.10 6.81 18.31
CA ILE A 114 24.39 7.18 19.70
C ILE A 114 24.10 6.02 20.65
N SER A 115 22.91 5.39 20.54
CA SER A 115 22.53 4.24 21.38
C SER A 115 23.53 3.08 21.23
N THR A 116 23.86 2.73 19.98
CA THR A 116 24.85 1.68 19.68
C THR A 116 26.24 2.00 20.24
N ARG A 117 26.70 3.25 20.15
CA ARG A 117 27.99 3.67 20.72
C ARG A 117 28.00 3.53 22.25
N ARG A 118 26.90 3.90 22.92
CA ARG A 118 26.76 3.75 24.37
C ARG A 118 26.78 2.28 24.79
N ILE A 119 26.06 1.41 24.07
CA ILE A 119 26.07 -0.05 24.31
C ILE A 119 27.49 -0.60 24.16
N LYS A 120 28.20 -0.23 23.10
CA LYS A 120 29.60 -0.67 22.88
C LYS A 120 30.53 -0.19 23.99
N ALA A 121 30.39 1.04 24.47
CA ALA A 121 31.20 1.56 25.57
C ALA A 121 30.91 0.82 26.90
N LEU A 122 29.64 0.53 27.19
CA LEU A 122 29.24 -0.25 28.37
C LEU A 122 29.85 -1.66 28.35
N ASN A 123 29.85 -2.31 27.18
CA ASN A 123 30.45 -3.64 27.00
C ASN A 123 31.98 -3.64 27.15
N GLN A 124 32.66 -2.50 26.95
CA GLN A 124 34.10 -2.39 27.18
C GLN A 124 34.43 -2.20 28.67
N GLY A 125 33.52 -1.59 29.44
CA GLY A 125 33.71 -1.30 30.86
C GLY A 125 33.13 -2.35 31.83
N THR A 126 32.41 -3.36 31.33
CA THR A 126 31.67 -4.33 32.15
C THR A 126 31.89 -5.76 31.63
N GLN A 127 31.80 -6.78 32.49
CA GLN A 127 31.80 -8.19 32.09
C GLN A 127 30.50 -8.64 31.37
N ALA A 128 29.55 -7.72 31.18
CA ALA A 128 28.26 -7.97 30.53
C ALA A 128 28.34 -7.71 29.02
N SER A 129 27.77 -8.61 28.21
CA SER A 129 27.63 -8.44 26.76
C SER A 129 26.22 -7.96 26.41
N ILE A 130 25.99 -6.65 26.44
CA ILE A 130 24.72 -6.04 26.02
C ILE A 130 24.64 -6.12 24.49
N PHE A 131 23.57 -6.73 23.98
CA PHE A 131 23.33 -6.87 22.55
C PHE A 131 22.88 -5.54 21.92
N VAL A 132 23.34 -5.27 20.69
CA VAL A 132 22.86 -4.14 19.88
C VAL A 132 21.63 -4.61 19.11
N MET A 133 20.48 -4.01 19.38
CA MET A 133 19.25 -4.33 18.67
C MET A 133 19.41 -4.09 17.16
N PRO A 134 18.97 -5.02 16.29
CA PRO A 134 18.97 -4.81 14.85
C PRO A 134 18.04 -3.66 14.46
N LEU A 135 18.25 -3.07 13.28
CA LEU A 135 17.44 -1.95 12.79
C LEU A 135 15.99 -2.37 12.61
N SER A 136 15.73 -3.57 12.11
CA SER A 136 14.37 -4.11 11.96
C SER A 136 13.59 -4.08 13.28
N ALA A 137 14.21 -4.45 14.40
CA ALA A 137 13.59 -4.41 15.73
C ALA A 137 13.41 -3.00 16.31
N CYS A 138 13.99 -1.98 15.67
CA CYS A 138 13.88 -0.58 16.03
C CYS A 138 12.86 0.17 15.16
N ILE A 139 11.99 -0.52 14.43
CA ILE A 139 10.95 0.07 13.59
C ILE A 139 9.58 -0.35 14.15
N GLU A 140 8.66 0.61 14.26
CA GLU A 140 7.28 0.28 14.62
C GLU A 140 6.67 -0.65 13.55
N GLN A 141 5.91 -1.67 13.99
CA GLN A 141 5.36 -2.69 13.10
C GLN A 141 4.56 -2.09 11.94
N SER A 142 3.65 -1.14 12.19
CA SER A 142 2.86 -0.48 11.15
C SER A 142 3.73 0.26 10.13
N THR A 143 4.78 0.94 10.61
CA THR A 143 5.78 1.62 9.78
C THR A 143 6.60 0.61 8.98
N MET A 144 7.01 -0.51 9.57
CA MET A 144 7.75 -1.57 8.89
C MET A 144 6.95 -2.10 7.71
N VAL A 145 5.67 -2.43 7.92
CA VAL A 145 4.87 -2.98 6.82
C VAL A 145 4.63 -1.95 5.71
N ARG A 146 4.48 -0.67 6.07
CA ARG A 146 4.37 0.42 5.09
C ARG A 146 5.64 0.51 4.23
N ILE A 147 6.82 0.48 4.85
CA ILE A 147 8.10 0.58 4.15
C ILE A 147 8.30 -0.64 3.24
N CYS A 148 8.10 -1.84 3.79
CA CYS A 148 8.22 -3.10 3.06
C CYS A 148 7.29 -3.15 1.84
N GLY A 149 6.01 -2.78 2.01
CA GLY A 149 5.02 -2.84 0.94
C GLY A 149 5.16 -1.75 -0.13
N PHE A 150 5.46 -0.51 0.27
CA PHE A 150 5.36 0.65 -0.63
C PHE A 150 6.70 1.28 -1.03
N GLU A 151 7.78 1.03 -0.29
CA GLU A 151 9.10 1.62 -0.60
C GLU A 151 10.13 0.56 -1.03
N LEU A 152 10.12 -0.62 -0.41
CA LEU A 152 11.07 -1.70 -0.70
C LEU A 152 10.50 -2.80 -1.61
N PHE A 153 9.18 -2.90 -1.72
CA PHE A 153 8.45 -3.93 -2.48
C PHE A 153 8.88 -5.37 -2.11
N LYS A 154 8.95 -5.66 -0.80
CA LYS A 154 9.36 -6.96 -0.24
C LYS A 154 8.51 -7.36 0.97
N ASP A 155 8.43 -8.66 1.27
CA ASP A 155 7.91 -9.13 2.56
C ASP A 155 8.88 -8.72 3.68
N GLU A 156 8.34 -8.44 4.88
CA GLU A 156 9.13 -8.01 6.04
C GLU A 156 10.25 -9.00 6.38
N ARG A 157 10.02 -10.30 6.18
CA ARG A 157 10.98 -11.37 6.49
C ARG A 157 12.14 -11.42 5.49
N ASP A 158 11.95 -10.86 4.29
CA ASP A 158 12.94 -10.90 3.21
C ASP A 158 13.88 -9.68 3.21
N VAL A 159 13.60 -8.67 4.05
CA VAL A 159 14.44 -7.46 4.15
C VAL A 159 15.61 -7.72 5.11
N THR A 160 16.82 -7.70 4.56
CA THR A 160 18.05 -7.91 5.33
C THR A 160 18.44 -6.66 6.14
N GLU A 161 19.19 -6.84 7.23
CA GLU A 161 19.75 -5.72 8.01
C GLU A 161 20.60 -4.74 7.18
N ARG A 162 21.27 -5.25 6.13
CA ARG A 162 22.02 -4.42 5.19
C ARG A 162 21.08 -3.53 4.36
N GLU A 163 19.94 -4.07 3.94
CA GLU A 163 18.93 -3.31 3.19
C GLU A 163 18.25 -2.28 4.08
N TRP A 164 17.93 -2.61 5.34
CA TRP A 164 17.46 -1.62 6.32
C TRP A 164 18.45 -0.47 6.50
N LYS A 165 19.74 -0.79 6.65
CA LYS A 165 20.79 0.23 6.75
C LYS A 165 20.85 1.10 5.50
N ASN A 166 20.81 0.51 4.31
CA ASN A 166 20.82 1.25 3.05
C ASN A 166 19.59 2.14 2.89
N TYR A 167 18.42 1.63 3.26
CA TYR A 167 17.15 2.36 3.24
C TYR A 167 17.23 3.64 4.08
N PHE A 168 17.69 3.55 5.33
CA PHE A 168 17.82 4.74 6.17
C PHE A 168 18.91 5.69 5.68
N LEU A 169 20.06 5.17 5.24
CA LEU A 169 21.17 5.99 4.77
C LEU A 169 20.91 6.67 3.42
N SER A 170 19.98 6.15 2.61
CA SER A 170 19.54 6.81 1.37
C SER A 170 19.02 8.24 1.61
N ALA A 171 18.55 8.55 2.82
CA ALA A 171 18.11 9.89 3.18
C ALA A 171 19.23 10.94 3.11
N HIS A 172 20.50 10.54 3.15
CA HIS A 172 21.66 11.42 2.95
C HIS A 172 21.86 11.83 1.49
N ILE A 173 21.17 11.19 0.54
CA ILE A 173 21.23 11.57 -0.88
C ILE A 173 20.35 12.80 -1.08
N PRO A 174 20.94 13.95 -1.43
CA PRO A 174 20.17 15.17 -1.64
C PRO A 174 19.28 15.03 -2.89
N ASP A 175 17.99 15.29 -2.74
CA ASP A 175 17.08 15.51 -3.87
C ASP A 175 16.98 17.01 -4.11
N HIS A 176 17.52 17.50 -5.22
CA HIS A 176 17.57 18.93 -5.47
C HIS A 176 16.60 19.41 -6.55
N THR A 177 15.84 18.54 -7.20
CA THR A 177 15.39 18.88 -8.56
C THR A 177 13.89 19.03 -8.80
N VAL A 178 12.96 18.62 -7.91
CA VAL A 178 11.52 18.62 -8.30
C VAL A 178 10.52 19.01 -7.21
N TYR A 179 10.94 19.56 -6.06
CA TYR A 179 9.99 19.82 -4.96
C TYR A 179 8.93 20.88 -5.28
N LYS A 180 9.26 21.90 -6.10
CA LYS A 180 8.30 22.96 -6.49
C LYS A 180 7.21 22.45 -7.45
N THR A 181 7.54 21.49 -8.31
CA THR A 181 6.57 20.85 -9.20
C THR A 181 5.71 19.89 -8.38
N LEU A 182 6.32 19.05 -7.55
CA LEU A 182 5.62 18.16 -6.62
C LEU A 182 4.64 18.94 -5.73
N GLU A 183 5.07 20.06 -5.15
CA GLU A 183 4.22 20.90 -4.30
C GLU A 183 3.01 21.46 -5.06
N ARG A 184 3.19 21.84 -6.33
CA ARG A 184 2.09 22.36 -7.16
C ARG A 184 1.06 21.29 -7.47
N GLU A 185 1.52 20.13 -7.96
CA GLU A 185 0.64 19.02 -8.39
C GLU A 185 -0.05 18.33 -7.20
N VAL A 186 0.64 18.20 -6.05
CA VAL A 186 0.01 17.62 -4.85
C VAL A 186 -0.97 18.60 -4.20
N LYS A 187 -0.72 19.92 -4.26
CA LYS A 187 -1.66 20.92 -3.71
C LYS A 187 -2.95 21.04 -4.52
N SER A 188 -2.92 20.77 -5.82
CA SER A 188 -4.12 20.79 -6.66
C SER A 188 -4.96 19.53 -6.49
N LEU A 189 -4.37 18.44 -6.00
CA LEU A 189 -5.07 17.18 -5.75
C LEU A 189 -6.09 17.35 -4.61
N CYS A 190 -7.38 17.19 -4.93
CA CYS A 190 -8.46 17.29 -3.96
C CYS A 190 -9.54 16.24 -4.21
N MET A 191 -10.21 15.79 -3.14
CA MET A 191 -11.26 14.78 -3.26
C MET A 191 -12.53 15.41 -3.80
N ASN A 192 -13.04 14.89 -4.91
CA ASN A 192 -14.31 15.33 -5.48
C ASN A 192 -15.48 14.95 -4.55
N ILE A 193 -16.11 15.94 -3.94
CA ILE A 193 -17.21 15.74 -2.98
C ILE A 193 -18.60 15.63 -3.63
N GLU A 194 -18.71 15.82 -4.94
CA GLU A 194 -19.97 15.71 -5.69
C GLU A 194 -20.35 14.24 -5.96
N LEU A 195 -19.37 13.33 -5.95
CA LEU A 195 -19.61 11.89 -6.06
C LEU A 195 -20.26 11.36 -4.78
N GLN A 196 -21.31 10.56 -4.86
CA GLN A 196 -22.05 10.15 -3.66
C GLN A 196 -21.36 9.05 -2.84
N ASP A 197 -20.65 8.14 -3.51
CA ASP A 197 -20.03 6.98 -2.87
C ASP A 197 -18.52 7.18 -2.63
N ALA A 198 -18.04 6.68 -1.49
CA ALA A 198 -16.65 6.84 -1.06
C ALA A 198 -15.65 6.14 -2.01
N GLU A 199 -16.06 5.03 -2.63
CA GLU A 199 -15.23 4.28 -3.56
C GLU A 199 -14.94 5.07 -4.84
N SER A 200 -15.96 5.72 -5.41
CA SER A 200 -15.80 6.59 -6.59
C SER A 200 -15.01 7.84 -6.26
N ARG A 201 -15.17 8.41 -5.05
CA ARG A 201 -14.35 9.55 -4.59
C ARG A 201 -12.87 9.18 -4.54
N LEU A 202 -12.56 8.02 -3.96
CA LEU A 202 -11.19 7.53 -3.86
C LEU A 202 -10.63 7.16 -5.25
N SER A 203 -11.42 6.47 -6.07
CA SER A 203 -11.02 6.10 -7.45
C SER A 203 -10.74 7.33 -8.29
N ARG A 204 -11.57 8.38 -8.19
CA ARG A 204 -11.34 9.66 -8.88
C ARG A 204 -10.06 10.34 -8.40
N LEU A 205 -9.88 10.44 -7.09
CA LEU A 205 -8.68 11.04 -6.50
C LEU A 205 -7.39 10.31 -6.94
N MET A 206 -7.43 8.98 -6.98
CA MET A 206 -6.32 8.16 -7.45
C MET A 206 -6.05 8.36 -8.95
N ALA A 207 -7.10 8.45 -9.78
CA ALA A 207 -6.97 8.74 -11.20
C ALA A 207 -6.31 10.11 -11.43
N ASP A 208 -6.78 11.14 -10.75
CA ASP A 208 -6.23 12.51 -10.84
C ASP A 208 -4.76 12.55 -10.38
N TYR A 209 -4.42 11.79 -9.33
CA TYR A 209 -3.02 11.61 -8.92
C TYR A 209 -2.19 10.94 -10.01
N THR A 210 -2.65 9.83 -10.61
CA THR A 210 -1.87 9.10 -11.64
C THR A 210 -1.67 9.88 -12.93
N LEU A 211 -2.65 10.70 -13.34
CA LEU A 211 -2.54 11.52 -14.56
C LEU A 211 -1.51 12.64 -14.39
N SER A 212 -1.29 13.15 -13.18
CA SER A 212 -0.30 14.21 -12.90
C SER A 212 1.17 13.82 -13.15
N TRP A 213 1.45 12.52 -13.37
CA TRP A 213 2.81 11.99 -13.57
C TRP A 213 3.05 11.42 -14.98
N ILE A 214 2.05 11.45 -15.87
CA ILE A 214 2.12 10.86 -17.22
C ILE A 214 2.38 11.92 -18.31
N ASP A 215 2.30 13.22 -17.98
CA ASP A 215 2.73 14.34 -18.84
C ASP A 215 4.18 14.80 -18.55
#